data_AF-F8PGE5-F1
#
_entry.id   AF-F8PGE5-F1
#
_cell.length_a   1.000
_cell.length_b   1.000
_cell.length_c   1.000
_cell.angle_alpha   90.00
_cell.angle_beta   90.00
_cell.angle_gamma   90.00
#
_symmetry.space_group_name_H-M   'P 1'
#
loop_
_entity.id
_entity.type
_entity.pdbx_description
1 polymer ?
#
loop_
_entity_poly.entity_id
_entity_poly.type
_entity_poly.pdbx_seq_one_letter_code
_entity_poly.pdbx_strand_id
1 'polypeptide(L)'
;PDVLYQLYQGVVKHIVLWCQDLMGTEELDARICTLSPVYGSKHFKIGLSSLSQISGGERKDMAKVLLGCLVGKLPKQAIIAIRSLLDFIYIAQYPTHSDTTLGYLSDALKTFHQNKAILVTLDVRENFYIPKFHSLLHYVDSIR
;
A
#
# COMPACT_ATOMS: atom_id res chain seq x y z
N PRO A 1 -7.90 -7.02 -15.23
CA PRO A 1 -8.31 -7.08 -13.80
C PRO A 1 -8.76 -5.71 -13.28
N ASP A 2 -9.72 -5.65 -12.36
CA ASP A 2 -10.22 -4.38 -11.81
C ASP A 2 -9.28 -3.85 -10.71
N VAL A 3 -8.38 -2.94 -11.13
CA VAL A 3 -7.43 -2.23 -10.26
C VAL A 3 -8.13 -1.51 -9.10
N LEU A 4 -9.29 -0.90 -9.35
CA LEU A 4 -9.95 -0.06 -8.38
C LEU A 4 -10.55 -0.88 -7.23
N TYR A 5 -11.24 -1.96 -7.56
CA TYR A 5 -11.93 -2.79 -6.56
C TYR A 5 -11.00 -3.84 -5.90
N GLN A 6 -10.07 -4.41 -6.66
CA GLN A 6 -9.16 -5.43 -6.13
C GLN A 6 -7.99 -4.80 -5.36
N LEU A 7 -7.31 -3.82 -5.96
CA LEU A 7 -6.08 -3.26 -5.39
C LEU A 7 -6.36 -2.11 -4.42
N TYR A 8 -7.14 -1.10 -4.81
CA TYR A 8 -7.38 0.06 -3.93
C TYR A 8 -8.38 -0.22 -2.81
N GLN A 9 -9.57 -0.76 -3.12
CA GLN A 9 -10.54 -1.11 -2.09
C GLN A 9 -10.11 -2.31 -1.24
N GLY A 10 -9.14 -3.09 -1.71
CA GLY A 10 -8.63 -4.26 -1.00
C GLY A 10 -7.33 -3.99 -0.28
N VAL A 11 -6.26 -3.98 -1.06
CA VAL A 11 -4.88 -3.98 -0.58
C VAL A 11 -4.53 -2.66 0.12
N VAL A 12 -4.83 -1.50 -0.49
CA VAL A 12 -4.49 -0.18 0.11
C VAL A 12 -5.18 0.02 1.46
N LYS A 13 -6.43 -0.44 1.61
CA LYS A 13 -7.13 -0.39 2.90
C LYS A 13 -6.32 -1.10 4.00
N HIS A 14 -5.83 -2.31 3.72
CA HIS A 14 -5.04 -3.07 4.68
C HIS A 14 -3.69 -2.40 4.95
N ILE A 15 -3.02 -1.88 3.92
CA ILE A 15 -1.75 -1.16 4.08
C ILE A 15 -1.92 0.02 5.05
N VAL A 16 -2.96 0.84 4.89
CA VAL A 16 -3.19 2.00 5.76
C VAL A 16 -3.43 1.57 7.21
N LEU A 17 -4.26 0.53 7.42
CA LEU A 17 -4.51 -0.01 8.75
C LEU A 17 -3.20 -0.51 9.40
N TRP A 18 -2.38 -1.26 8.67
CA TRP A 18 -1.09 -1.73 9.18
C TRP A 18 -0.15 -0.59 9.56
N CYS A 19 -0.15 0.51 8.80
CA CYS A 19 0.63 1.69 9.15
C CYS A 19 0.11 2.37 10.42
N GLN A 20 -1.22 2.42 10.62
CA GLN A 20 -1.83 2.94 11.84
C GLN A 20 -1.48 2.08 13.05
N ASP A 21 -1.50 0.76 12.92
CA ASP A 21 -1.13 -0.16 14.01
C ASP A 21 0.38 -0.08 14.34
N LEU A 22 1.25 0.05 13.33
CA LEU A 22 2.70 0.11 13.53
C LEU A 22 3.21 1.41 14.15
N MET A 23 2.60 2.54 13.77
CA MET A 23 3.08 3.88 14.13
C MET A 23 2.21 4.56 15.18
N GLY A 24 0.95 4.13 15.32
CA GLY A 24 -0.11 4.87 15.98
C GLY A 24 -0.83 5.80 15.00
N THR A 25 -2.16 5.83 15.09
CA THR A 25 -3.02 6.67 14.26
C THR A 25 -2.69 8.15 14.37
N GLU A 26 -2.43 8.64 15.58
CA GLU A 26 -2.12 10.06 15.82
C GLU A 26 -0.79 10.49 15.20
N GLU A 27 0.27 9.68 15.33
CA GLU A 27 1.57 9.99 14.73
C GLU A 27 1.50 9.91 13.20
N LEU A 28 0.78 8.92 12.64
CA LEU A 28 0.58 8.85 11.20
C LEU A 28 -0.13 10.09 10.66
N ASP A 29 -1.21 10.51 11.32
CA ASP A 29 -1.96 11.71 10.95
C ASP A 29 -1.11 12.98 11.10
N ALA A 30 -0.35 13.13 12.19
CA ALA A 30 0.55 14.25 12.40
C ALA A 30 1.60 14.36 11.27
N ARG A 31 2.16 13.24 10.84
CA ARG A 31 3.10 13.21 9.71
C ARG A 31 2.44 13.57 8.40
N ILE A 32 1.22 13.10 8.16
CA ILE A 32 0.49 13.39 6.94
C ILE A 32 0.10 14.88 6.86
N CYS A 33 -0.29 15.48 8.00
CA CYS A 33 -0.57 16.91 8.10
C CYS A 33 0.67 17.78 7.84
N THR A 34 1.87 17.31 8.19
CA THR A 34 3.13 18.07 8.03
C THR A 34 3.77 17.89 6.65
N LEU A 35 3.31 16.94 5.84
CA LEU A 35 3.80 16.78 4.47
C LEU A 35 3.54 18.04 3.64
N SER A 36 4.58 18.51 2.97
CA SER A 36 4.42 19.60 2.01
C SER A 36 3.42 19.21 0.92
N PRO A 37 2.57 20.14 0.45
CA PRO A 37 1.65 19.87 -0.64
C PRO A 37 2.39 19.32 -1.86
N VAL A 38 2.00 18.14 -2.33
CA VAL A 38 2.55 17.52 -3.54
C VAL A 38 1.57 17.70 -4.69
N TYR A 39 2.08 18.17 -5.84
CA TYR A 39 1.28 18.38 -7.04
C TYR A 39 0.56 17.09 -7.47
N GLY A 40 -0.73 17.18 -7.78
CA GLY A 40 -1.52 16.02 -8.20
C GLY A 40 -1.88 15.04 -7.08
N SER A 41 -1.82 15.47 -5.81
CA SER A 41 -2.35 14.71 -4.67
C SER A 41 -3.14 15.60 -3.72
N LYS A 42 -4.18 15.06 -3.09
CA LYS A 42 -4.92 15.73 -2.02
C LYS A 42 -4.02 15.89 -0.79
N HIS A 43 -4.01 17.10 -0.23
CA HIS A 43 -3.38 17.36 1.07
C HIS A 43 -4.39 17.11 2.19
N PHE A 44 -4.03 16.22 3.13
CA PHE A 44 -4.90 15.77 4.23
C PHE A 44 -4.62 16.59 5.49
N LYS A 45 -5.25 17.76 5.61
CA LYS A 45 -5.02 18.73 6.71
C LYS A 45 -5.42 18.26 8.10
N ILE A 46 -6.26 17.22 8.20
CA ILE A 46 -6.80 16.69 9.45
C ILE A 46 -6.51 15.17 9.53
N GLY A 47 -5.42 14.73 8.88
CA GLY A 47 -5.04 13.32 8.84
C GLY A 47 -5.95 12.45 7.98
N LEU A 48 -5.73 11.14 8.08
CA LEU A 48 -6.50 10.11 7.39
C LEU A 48 -7.61 9.52 8.26
N SER A 49 -7.42 9.48 9.57
CA SER A 49 -8.38 8.85 10.49
C SER A 49 -9.73 9.57 10.53
N SER A 50 -9.75 10.86 10.22
CA SER A 50 -10.97 11.68 10.19
C SER A 50 -11.88 11.38 8.99
N LEU A 51 -11.42 10.58 8.02
CA LEU A 51 -12.17 10.27 6.80
C LEU A 51 -13.14 9.10 7.02
N SER A 52 -14.43 9.39 7.13
CA SER A 52 -15.48 8.37 7.29
C SER A 52 -15.87 7.66 5.98
N GLN A 53 -15.77 8.34 4.84
CA GLN A 53 -16.07 7.80 3.51
C GLN A 53 -14.92 8.06 2.54
N ILE A 54 -14.01 7.09 2.44
CA ILE A 54 -12.82 7.20 1.59
C ILE A 54 -13.16 6.77 0.17
N SER A 55 -13.18 7.72 -0.75
CA SER A 55 -13.35 7.50 -2.19
C SER A 55 -12.15 6.77 -2.82
N GLY A 56 -12.33 6.25 -4.03
CA GLY A 56 -11.23 5.64 -4.80
C GLY A 56 -10.06 6.60 -5.05
N GLY A 57 -10.39 7.87 -5.38
CA GLY A 57 -9.39 8.92 -5.57
C GLY A 57 -8.60 9.23 -4.30
N GLU A 58 -9.28 9.30 -3.15
CA GLU A 58 -8.61 9.50 -1.87
C GLU A 58 -7.68 8.35 -1.51
N ARG A 59 -8.07 7.09 -1.75
CA ARG A 59 -7.14 5.95 -1.55
C ARG A 59 -5.90 6.04 -2.44
N LYS A 60 -6.06 6.54 -3.66
CA LYS A 60 -4.93 6.79 -4.56
C LYS A 60 -4.00 7.85 -4.02
N ASP A 61 -4.54 8.94 -3.47
CA ASP A 61 -3.72 9.98 -2.86
C ASP A 61 -3.06 9.53 -1.56
N MET A 62 -3.75 8.74 -0.74
CA MET A 62 -3.17 8.09 0.44
C MET A 62 -1.95 7.24 0.07
N ALA A 63 -2.07 6.40 -0.96
CA ALA A 63 -0.98 5.54 -1.43
C ALA A 63 0.27 6.32 -1.89
N LYS A 64 0.10 7.57 -2.38
CA LYS A 64 1.22 8.43 -2.82
C LYS A 64 2.02 8.99 -1.65
N VAL A 65 1.32 9.40 -0.59
CA VAL A 65 1.94 10.09 0.54
C VAL A 65 2.45 9.14 1.62
N LEU A 66 1.85 7.95 1.73
CA LEU A 66 2.05 7.04 2.84
C LEU A 66 3.52 6.69 3.07
N LEU A 67 4.26 6.32 2.01
CA LEU A 67 5.64 5.87 2.15
C LEU A 67 6.55 6.92 2.79
N GLY A 68 6.34 8.20 2.46
CA GLY A 68 7.09 9.31 3.06
C GLY A 68 6.88 9.42 4.57
N CYS A 69 5.69 9.10 5.05
CA CYS A 69 5.36 9.13 6.48
C CYS A 69 6.01 7.97 7.26
N LEU A 70 6.36 6.85 6.62
CA LEU A 70 6.88 5.67 7.33
C LEU A 70 8.38 5.75 7.64
N VAL A 71 9.12 6.54 6.86
CA VAL A 71 10.59 6.62 6.97
C VAL A 71 11.01 7.14 8.34
N GLY A 72 11.97 6.44 8.95
CA GLY A 72 12.56 6.81 10.24
C GLY A 72 11.73 6.41 11.48
N LYS A 73 10.58 5.73 11.30
CA LYS A 73 9.75 5.23 12.41
C LYS A 73 9.57 3.71 12.37
N LEU A 74 9.38 3.15 11.18
CA LEU A 74 9.17 1.71 11.03
C LEU A 74 10.49 0.97 10.80
N PRO A 75 10.59 -0.32 11.21
CA PRO A 75 11.70 -1.17 10.83
C PRO A 75 11.84 -1.24 9.30
N LYS A 76 13.09 -1.29 8.81
CA LYS A 76 13.40 -1.33 7.38
C LYS A 76 12.62 -2.41 6.64
N GLN A 77 12.47 -3.60 7.24
CA GLN A 77 11.76 -4.73 6.65
C GLN A 77 10.26 -4.43 6.45
N ALA A 78 9.61 -3.74 7.40
CA ALA A 78 8.22 -3.34 7.28
C ALA A 78 8.03 -2.30 6.17
N ILE A 79 8.96 -1.34 6.07
CA ILE A 79 8.97 -0.35 4.99
C ILE A 79 9.11 -1.04 3.63
N ILE A 80 10.01 -2.03 3.50
CA ILE A 80 10.18 -2.81 2.26
C ILE A 80 8.89 -3.56 1.91
N ALA A 81 8.26 -4.24 2.88
CA ALA A 81 7.00 -4.96 2.66
C ALA A 81 5.90 -4.01 2.15
N ILE A 82 5.69 -2.88 2.83
CA ILE A 82 4.66 -1.90 2.43
C ILE A 82 4.99 -1.29 1.06
N ARG A 83 6.23 -0.86 0.84
CA ARG A 83 6.70 -0.31 -0.44
C ARG A 83 6.46 -1.28 -1.58
N SER A 84 6.81 -2.55 -1.41
CA SER A 84 6.66 -3.55 -2.48
C SER A 84 5.20 -3.76 -2.91
N LEU A 85 4.23 -3.65 -1.98
CA LEU A 85 2.82 -3.65 -2.34
C LEU A 85 2.40 -2.37 -3.07
N LEU A 86 2.90 -1.21 -2.65
CA LEU A 86 2.65 0.05 -3.37
C LEU A 86 3.21 -0.01 -4.79
N ASP A 87 4.44 -0.51 -4.97
CA ASP A 87 5.08 -0.72 -6.27
C ASP A 87 4.21 -1.64 -7.15
N PHE A 88 3.74 -2.76 -6.60
CA PHE A 88 2.80 -3.65 -7.30
C PHE A 88 1.55 -2.90 -7.79
N ILE A 89 0.93 -2.10 -6.92
CA ILE A 89 -0.29 -1.35 -7.24
C ILE A 89 -0.02 -0.31 -8.33
N TYR A 90 1.13 0.37 -8.30
CA TYR A 90 1.49 1.36 -9.30
C TYR A 90 1.80 0.74 -10.65
N ILE A 91 2.53 -0.39 -10.69
CA ILE A 91 2.84 -1.07 -11.95
C ILE A 91 1.56 -1.66 -12.56
N ALA A 92 0.67 -2.23 -11.74
CA ALA A 92 -0.61 -2.79 -12.19
C ALA A 92 -1.57 -1.76 -12.82
N GLN A 93 -1.28 -0.47 -12.68
CA GLN A 93 -2.03 0.64 -13.29
C GLN A 93 -1.51 1.03 -14.67
N TYR A 94 -0.44 0.41 -15.16
CA TYR A 94 0.09 0.76 -16.47
C TYR A 94 -0.96 0.48 -17.56
N PRO A 95 -1.11 1.38 -18.54
CA PRO A 95 -2.12 1.22 -19.60
C PRO A 95 -1.83 0.00 -20.47
N THR A 96 -0.56 -0.38 -20.58
CA THR A 96 -0.09 -1.56 -21.29
C THR A 96 1.05 -2.21 -20.51
N HIS A 97 1.18 -3.52 -20.67
CA HIS A 97 2.24 -4.30 -20.05
C HIS A 97 3.13 -4.94 -21.10
N SER A 98 4.43 -5.01 -20.80
CA SER A 98 5.41 -5.83 -21.51
C SER A 98 5.86 -6.96 -20.59
N ASP A 99 6.55 -7.97 -21.13
CA ASP A 99 7.14 -9.02 -20.29
C ASP A 99 8.04 -8.46 -19.18
N THR A 100 8.71 -7.34 -19.45
CA THR A 100 9.52 -6.62 -18.46
C THR A 100 8.66 -6.06 -17.32
N THR A 101 7.55 -5.38 -17.61
CA THR A 101 6.71 -4.79 -16.55
C THR A 101 5.90 -5.85 -15.81
N LEU A 102 5.56 -6.98 -16.45
CA LEU A 102 5.02 -8.17 -15.78
C LEU A 102 6.07 -8.81 -14.85
N GLY A 103 7.34 -8.81 -15.25
CA GLY A 103 8.47 -9.17 -14.39
C GLY A 103 8.51 -8.30 -13.12
N TYR A 104 8.40 -6.98 -13.28
CA TYR A 104 8.38 -6.05 -12.13
C TYR A 104 7.20 -6.30 -11.17
N LEU A 105 6.01 -6.65 -11.68
CA LEU A 105 4.89 -7.04 -10.84
C LEU A 105 5.21 -8.30 -10.01
N SER A 106 5.78 -9.31 -10.66
CA SER A 106 6.16 -10.56 -10.01
C SER A 106 7.21 -10.33 -8.92
N ASP A 107 8.21 -9.50 -9.24
CA ASP A 107 9.29 -9.15 -8.31
C ASP A 107 8.80 -8.33 -7.11
N ALA A 108 7.86 -7.41 -7.33
CA ALA A 108 7.23 -6.64 -6.26
C ALA A 108 6.49 -7.59 -5.28
N LEU A 109 5.72 -8.55 -5.79
CA LEU A 109 5.00 -9.51 -4.95
C LEU A 109 5.95 -10.49 -4.23
N LYS A 110 7.02 -10.93 -4.91
CA LYS A 110 8.09 -11.74 -4.31
C LYS A 110 8.77 -11.01 -3.16
N THR A 111 9.11 -9.73 -3.37
CA THR A 111 9.71 -8.86 -2.34
C THR A 111 8.77 -8.72 -1.14
N PHE A 112 7.47 -8.54 -1.37
CA PHE A 112 6.49 -8.54 -0.28
C PHE A 112 6.53 -9.85 0.51
N HIS A 113 6.48 -10.99 -0.16
CA HIS A 113 6.47 -12.30 0.51
C HIS A 113 7.73 -12.60 1.32
N GLN A 114 8.89 -12.12 0.87
CA GLN A 114 10.15 -12.24 1.62
C GLN A 114 10.18 -11.38 2.89
N ASN A 115 9.40 -10.30 2.93
CA ASN A 115 9.46 -9.32 4.02
C ASN A 115 8.22 -9.32 4.94
N LYS A 116 7.09 -9.87 4.49
CA LYS A 116 5.79 -9.80 5.21
C LYS A 116 5.80 -10.39 6.63
N ALA A 117 6.74 -11.31 6.93
CA ALA A 117 6.85 -11.93 8.25
C ALA A 117 7.01 -10.90 9.37
N ILE A 118 7.65 -9.76 9.09
CA ILE A 118 7.80 -8.67 10.07
C ILE A 118 6.46 -8.13 10.59
N LEU A 119 5.42 -8.12 9.76
CA LEU A 119 4.10 -7.64 10.17
C LEU A 119 3.44 -8.62 11.16
N VAL A 120 3.79 -9.91 11.09
CA VAL A 120 3.36 -10.91 12.07
C VAL A 120 4.18 -10.78 13.34
N THR A 121 5.51 -10.61 13.22
CA THR A 121 6.41 -10.44 14.37
C THR A 121 6.07 -9.20 15.20
N LEU A 122 5.59 -8.14 14.56
CA LEU A 122 5.18 -6.89 15.23
C LEU A 122 3.71 -6.90 15.66
N ASP A 123 3.04 -8.05 15.61
CA ASP A 123 1.63 -8.23 15.99
C ASP A 123 0.62 -7.34 15.25
N VAL A 124 1.00 -6.85 14.07
CA VAL A 124 0.11 -6.09 13.17
C VAL A 124 -0.90 -7.03 12.52
N ARG A 125 -0.51 -8.30 12.34
CA ARG A 125 -1.33 -9.27 11.63
C ARG A 125 -1.00 -10.71 12.03
N GLU A 126 -2.01 -11.49 12.36
CA GLU A 126 -1.84 -12.93 12.63
C GLU A 126 -1.50 -13.74 11.37
N ASN A 127 -2.21 -13.48 10.26
CA ASN A 127 -2.03 -14.20 8.99
C ASN A 127 -2.46 -13.37 7.77
N PHE A 128 -2.03 -13.83 6.59
CA PHE A 128 -2.32 -13.20 5.29
C PHE A 128 -3.38 -13.96 4.48
N TYR A 129 -4.29 -14.70 5.13
CA TYR A 129 -5.40 -15.39 4.45
C TYR A 129 -6.51 -14.42 4.03
N ILE A 130 -6.13 -13.42 3.24
CA ILE A 130 -7.02 -12.39 2.71
C ILE A 130 -7.24 -12.74 1.24
N PRO A 131 -8.48 -13.03 0.79
CA PRO A 131 -8.76 -13.41 -0.59
C PRO A 131 -8.16 -12.44 -1.62
N LYS A 132 -8.20 -11.14 -1.33
CA LYS A 132 -7.63 -10.09 -2.18
C LYS A 132 -6.10 -10.09 -2.28
N PHE A 133 -5.40 -10.60 -1.27
CA PHE A 133 -3.94 -10.81 -1.34
C PHE A 133 -3.61 -12.08 -2.11
N HIS A 134 -4.42 -13.13 -1.94
CA HIS A 134 -4.26 -14.36 -2.71
C HIS A 134 -4.46 -14.11 -4.21
N SER A 135 -5.43 -13.28 -4.60
CA SER A 135 -5.64 -12.91 -6.00
C SER A 135 -4.44 -12.19 -6.64
N LEU A 136 -3.53 -11.60 -5.86
CA LEU A 136 -2.32 -10.96 -6.41
C LEU A 136 -1.39 -11.98 -7.07
N LEU A 137 -1.40 -13.24 -6.60
CA LEU A 137 -0.59 -14.32 -7.16
C LEU A 137 -0.98 -14.63 -8.62
N HIS A 138 -2.25 -14.45 -8.96
CA HIS A 138 -2.80 -14.73 -10.29
C HIS A 138 -2.92 -13.48 -11.16
N TYR A 139 -2.45 -12.33 -10.67
CA TYR A 139 -2.66 -11.05 -11.34
C TYR A 139 -1.90 -10.95 -12.67
N VAL A 140 -0.67 -11.47 -12.69
CA VAL A 140 0.17 -11.53 -13.91
C VAL A 140 -0.47 -12.43 -14.96
N ASP A 141 -0.95 -13.60 -14.56
CA ASP A 141 -1.65 -14.53 -15.46
C ASP A 141 -2.97 -13.95 -15.99
N SER A 142 -3.61 -13.06 -15.22
CA SER A 142 -4.85 -12.40 -15.63
C SER A 142 -4.64 -11.18 -16.55
N ILE A 143 -3.40 -10.73 -16.75
CA ILE A 143 -3.04 -9.65 -17.69
C ILE A 143 -2.58 -10.22 -19.03
N ARG A 144 -1.95 -11.40 -19.02
CA ARG A 144 -1.55 -12.13 -20.22
C ARG A 144 -2.75 -12.64 -21.00
#